data_AF-A0A3A5L530-F1
#
_entry.id   AF-A0A3A5L530-F1
#
_cell.length_a   1.000
_cell.length_b   1.000
_cell.length_c   1.000
_cell.angle_alpha   90.00
_cell.angle_beta   90.00
_cell.angle_gamma   90.00
#
_symmetry.space_group_name_H-M   'P 1'
#
loop_
_entity.id
_entity.type
_entity.pdbx_description
1 polymer ?
#
loop_
_entity_poly.entity_id
_entity_poly.type
_entity_poly.pdbx_seq_one_letter_code
_entity_poly.pdbx_strand_id
1 'polypeptide(L)' 'MQSAAPQQGIAETVAFATGAVFDQPRAEAAVRELLIAVGEDPDRQGLLDTPARVARSYR' A
#
# COMPACT_ATOMS: atom_id res chain seq x y z
N MET A 1 21.14 -7.12 37.11
CA MET A 1 20.03 -6.17 36.82
C MET A 1 20.25 -5.49 35.48
N GLN A 2 19.94 -6.17 34.38
CA GLN A 2 19.89 -5.52 33.07
C GLN A 2 18.63 -6.04 32.37
N SER A 3 17.50 -5.45 32.78
CA SER A 3 16.24 -5.51 32.06
C SER A 3 16.27 -4.39 31.02
N ALA A 4 16.38 -4.76 29.75
CA ALA A 4 16.00 -3.92 28.63
C ALA A 4 15.61 -4.84 27.47
N ALA A 5 14.39 -5.36 27.54
CA ALA A 5 13.75 -5.90 26.34
C ALA A 5 13.34 -4.71 25.46
N PRO A 6 13.73 -4.69 24.16
CA PRO A 6 13.41 -3.58 23.27
C PRO A 6 11.93 -3.56 22.91
N GLN A 7 11.50 -2.34 22.60
CA GLN A 7 10.13 -1.92 22.40
C GLN A 7 9.45 -2.57 21.19
N GLN A 8 8.13 -2.67 21.35
CA GLN A 8 7.11 -2.98 20.35
C GLN A 8 7.33 -2.22 19.02
N GLY A 9 7.14 -2.87 17.88
CA GLY A 9 7.21 -2.23 16.57
C GLY A 9 6.45 -2.99 15.48
N ILE A 10 5.20 -2.56 15.26
CA ILE A 10 4.34 -2.72 14.08
C ILE A 10 4.11 -4.14 13.50
N ALA A 11 2.84 -4.56 13.49
CA ALA A 11 2.37 -5.69 12.69
C ALA A 11 2.60 -5.36 11.20
N GLU A 12 3.66 -5.91 10.62
CA GLU A 12 3.84 -5.96 9.17
C GLU A 12 2.75 -6.84 8.59
N THR A 13 1.85 -6.27 7.80
CA THR A 13 0.89 -7.04 7.01
C THR A 13 1.69 -7.78 5.93
N VAL A 14 2.03 -9.04 6.22
CA VAL A 14 2.77 -9.92 5.32
C VAL A 14 1.80 -10.58 4.35
N ALA A 15 2.06 -10.49 3.05
CA ALA A 15 1.28 -11.22 2.04
C ALA A 15 1.48 -12.73 2.23
N PHE A 16 0.37 -13.44 2.54
CA PHE A 16 0.34 -14.86 2.94
C PHE A 16 1.01 -15.85 1.97
N ALA A 17 1.29 -15.45 0.72
CA ALA A 17 1.87 -16.32 -0.31
C ALA A 17 3.39 -16.14 -0.52
N THR A 18 3.98 -15.01 -0.13
CA THR A 18 5.37 -14.68 -0.48
C THR A 18 6.23 -14.25 0.72
N GLY A 19 5.63 -14.00 1.88
CA GLY A 19 6.38 -13.45 3.01
C GLY A 19 6.79 -11.98 2.80
N ALA A 20 6.30 -11.34 1.74
CA ALA A 20 6.69 -9.99 1.37
C ALA A 20 5.91 -8.95 2.17
N VAL A 21 6.63 -7.92 2.61
CA VAL A 21 6.07 -6.68 3.16
C VAL A 21 5.28 -5.97 2.06
N PHE A 22 4.15 -5.38 2.43
CA PHE A 22 3.32 -4.61 1.50
C PHE A 22 4.10 -3.42 0.90
N ASP A 23 4.29 -3.44 -0.42
CA ASP A 23 4.94 -2.37 -1.18
C ASP A 23 3.88 -1.36 -1.66
N GLN A 24 3.65 -0.34 -0.84
CA GLN A 24 2.64 0.68 -1.10
C GLN A 24 2.90 1.48 -2.39
N PRO A 25 4.10 2.03 -2.66
CA PRO A 25 4.37 2.73 -3.92
C PRO A 25 4.07 1.88 -5.16
N ARG A 26 4.41 0.57 -5.12
CA ARG A 26 4.10 -0.35 -6.21
C ARG A 26 2.60 -0.58 -6.39
N ALA A 27 1.87 -0.72 -5.28
CA ALA A 27 0.41 -0.86 -5.33
C ALA A 27 -0.26 0.40 -5.91
N GLU A 28 0.17 1.59 -5.51
CA GLU A 28 -0.35 2.87 -6.05
C GLU A 28 -0.10 2.97 -7.56
N ALA A 29 1.12 2.65 -8.03
CA ALA A 29 1.43 2.62 -9.45
C ALA A 29 0.54 1.63 -10.22
N ALA A 30 0.34 0.42 -9.68
CA ALA A 30 -0.52 -0.58 -10.31
C ALA A 30 -1.98 -0.12 -10.41
N VAL A 31 -2.51 0.56 -9.39
CA VAL A 31 -3.87 1.14 -9.43
C VAL A 31 -3.96 2.25 -10.47
N ARG A 32 -2.93 3.09 -10.63
CA ARG A 32 -2.88 4.12 -11.68
C ARG A 32 -2.94 3.49 -13.08
N GLU A 33 -2.15 2.45 -13.31
CA GLU A 33 -2.17 1.70 -14.59
C GLU A 33 -3.53 1.04 -14.84
N LEU A 34 -4.18 0.52 -13.79
CA LEU A 34 -5.53 -0.04 -13.91
C LEU A 34 -6.55 1.02 -14.35
N LEU A 35 -6.51 2.23 -13.78
CA LEU A 35 -7.40 3.33 -14.16
C LEU A 35 -7.24 3.67 -15.65
N ILE A 36 -6.00 3.80 -16.12
CA ILE A 36 -5.70 4.04 -17.53
C ILE A 36 -6.25 2.91 -18.41
N ALA A 37 -6.03 1.64 -18.00
CA ALA A 37 -6.47 0.48 -18.76
C ALA A 37 -8.00 0.38 -18.91
N VAL A 38 -8.77 0.89 -17.94
CA VAL A 38 -10.25 0.94 -18.01
C VAL A 38 -10.78 2.20 -18.71
N GLY A 39 -9.90 3.10 -19.18
CA GLY A 39 -10.27 4.33 -19.86
C GLY A 39 -10.56 5.53 -18.94
N GLU A 40 -10.18 5.43 -17.66
CA GLU A 40 -10.29 6.54 -16.71
C GLU A 40 -9.02 7.42 -16.75
N ASP A 41 -9.18 8.71 -16.45
CA ASP A 41 -8.06 9.65 -16.29
C ASP A 41 -7.61 9.70 -14.82
N PRO A 42 -6.44 9.15 -14.45
CA PRO A 42 -5.95 9.15 -13.08
C PRO A 42 -5.61 10.55 -12.55
N ASP A 43 -5.41 11.53 -13.42
CA ASP A 43 -4.99 12.88 -13.05
C ASP A 43 -6.21 13.82 -12.85
N ARG A 44 -7.44 13.31 -13.04
CA ARG A 44 -8.67 14.07 -12.75
C ARG A 44 -8.88 14.24 -11.25
N GLN A 45 -9.43 15.38 -10.83
CA GLN A 45 -9.59 15.76 -9.41
C GLN A 45 -10.22 14.67 -8.52
N GLY A 46 -11.20 13.93 -9.04
CA GLY A 46 -11.87 12.84 -8.30
C GLY A 46 -11.04 11.56 -8.14
N LEU A 47 -9.94 11.41 -8.90
CA LEU A 47 -9.09 10.22 -8.91
C LEU A 47 -7.66 10.45 -8.45
N LEU A 48 -7.22 11.70 -8.29
CA LEU A 48 -5.85 12.02 -7.82
C LEU A 48 -5.43 11.22 -6.58
N ASP A 49 -6.32 11.15 -5.58
CA ASP A 49 -6.05 10.41 -4.34
C ASP A 49 -6.45 8.93 -4.38
N THR A 50 -7.08 8.47 -5.47
CA THR A 50 -7.61 7.10 -5.58
C THR A 50 -6.53 6.04 -5.46
N PRO A 51 -5.38 6.13 -6.17
CA PRO A 51 -4.29 5.17 -6.01
C PRO A 51 -3.87 4.98 -4.54
N ALA A 52 -3.63 6.08 -3.83
CA ALA A 52 -3.20 6.06 -2.44
C ALA A 52 -4.32 5.57 -1.50
N ARG A 53 -5.58 5.93 -1.75
CA ARG A 53 -6.73 5.43 -0.98
C ARG A 53 -6.92 3.93 -1.12
N VAL A 54 -6.77 3.40 -2.33
CA VAL A 54 -6.89 1.97 -2.62
C VAL A 54 -5.73 1.21 -1.99
N ALA A 55 -4.48 1.67 -2.14
CA ALA A 55 -3.32 1.03 -1.51
C ALA A 55 -3.46 0.96 0.03
N ARG A 56 -3.92 2.04 0.67
CA ARG A 56 -4.20 2.04 2.12
C ARG A 56 -5.28 1.06 2.55
N SER A 57 -6.22 0.70 1.67
CA SER A 57 -7.30 -0.24 1.99
C SER A 57 -6.83 -1.70 2.09
N TYR A 58 -5.64 -2.01 1.57
CA TYR A 58 -5.06 -3.36 1.56
C TYR A 58 -4.01 -3.59 2.67
N ARG A 59 -3.69 -2.57 3.46
CA ARG A 59 -2.78 -2.66 4.60
C ARG A 59 -3.51 -3.15 5.84
#